data_AF-A0A4Q1KB17-F1
#
_entry.id   AF-A0A4Q1KB17-F1
#
_cell.length_a   1.000
_cell.length_b   1.000
_cell.length_c   1.000
_cell.angle_alpha   90.00
_cell.angle_beta   90.00
_cell.angle_gamma   90.00
#
_symmetry.space_group_name_H-M   'P 1'
#
loop_
_entity.id
_entity.type
_entity.pdbx_description
1 polymer ?
#
loop_
_entity_poly.entity_id
_entity_poly.type
_entity_poly.pdbx_seq_one_letter_code
_entity_poly.pdbx_strand_id
1 'polypeptide(L)'
;MKAKIVLYFLFVSLPLFAQSKKILKQAAEIEAEGRMLYRSEMASWYGSDLFMETFKNNTSRIGGYISYPQGEETKCVFYSNDTEPKALGTISFDSTFSVKTALQVYIERQLSDVEKEYVTLRVKAKAEIQKDTLFSHYKNSSLNLIPVINENMRRVYVITGPKNSGVILFGNDYVLDYDKDFNLLSKKKIHKSLIPFEFKKDDTIVTSGIHTHLDSTGLLMTATDICTLLLYQRFTSLESYMVMSSEYVSIWNCKTSKLTVMKKEAFMKIVNDKPKEKN
;
A
#
# COMPACT_ATOMS: atom_id res chain seq x y z
N MET A 1 -40.32 -39.68 -27.55
CA MET A 1 -40.26 -38.44 -26.74
C MET A 1 -39.12 -38.53 -25.71
N LYS A 2 -37.86 -38.59 -26.13
CA LYS A 2 -36.70 -38.63 -25.20
C LYS A 2 -35.47 -38.09 -25.93
N ALA A 3 -35.26 -36.77 -25.89
CA ALA A 3 -33.97 -36.10 -26.17
C ALA A 3 -34.17 -34.59 -26.36
N LYS A 4 -34.62 -33.84 -25.34
CA LYS A 4 -34.63 -32.36 -25.38
C LYS A 4 -34.34 -31.66 -24.05
N ILE A 5 -33.71 -32.33 -23.06
CA ILE A 5 -33.46 -31.73 -21.72
C ILE A 5 -31.96 -31.62 -21.37
N VAL A 6 -31.03 -32.04 -22.23
CA VAL A 6 -29.59 -32.01 -21.89
C VAL A 6 -28.89 -30.69 -22.27
N LEU A 7 -29.49 -29.82 -23.08
CA LEU A 7 -28.80 -28.62 -23.60
C LEU A 7 -28.96 -27.34 -22.75
N TYR A 8 -29.76 -27.36 -21.67
CA TYR A 8 -29.98 -26.16 -20.84
C TYR A 8 -29.03 -26.04 -19.64
N PHE A 9 -28.27 -27.09 -19.31
CA PHE A 9 -27.35 -27.10 -18.15
C PHE A 9 -25.92 -26.58 -18.46
N LEU A 10 -25.58 -26.38 -19.74
CA LEU A 10 -24.23 -25.94 -20.15
C LEU A 10 -24.06 -24.41 -20.19
N PHE A 11 -25.14 -23.64 -20.17
CA PHE A 11 -25.06 -22.17 -20.23
C PHE A 11 -25.02 -21.48 -18.84
N VAL A 12 -25.32 -22.18 -17.76
CA VAL A 12 -25.36 -21.59 -16.40
C VAL A 12 -24.00 -21.64 -15.69
N SER A 13 -23.08 -22.53 -16.11
CA SER A 13 -21.75 -22.66 -15.49
C SER A 13 -20.72 -21.64 -16.00
N LEU A 14 -20.81 -21.22 -17.27
CA LEU A 14 -19.92 -20.24 -17.89
C LEU A 14 -19.81 -18.90 -17.13
N PRO A 15 -20.90 -18.25 -16.67
CA PRO A 15 -20.80 -16.99 -15.95
C PRO A 15 -20.11 -17.13 -14.57
N LEU A 16 -20.28 -18.27 -13.89
CA LEU A 16 -19.64 -18.52 -12.58
C LEU A 16 -18.13 -18.70 -12.70
N PHE A 17 -17.65 -19.41 -13.73
CA PHE A 17 -16.22 -19.56 -14.00
C PHE A 17 -15.57 -18.26 -14.49
N ALA A 18 -16.29 -17.42 -15.24
CA ALA A 18 -15.77 -16.13 -15.68
C ALA A 18 -15.65 -15.12 -14.52
N GLN A 19 -16.63 -15.09 -13.61
CA GLN A 19 -16.60 -14.22 -12.43
C GLN A 19 -15.45 -14.58 -11.49
N SER A 20 -15.18 -15.87 -11.26
CA SER A 20 -14.05 -16.30 -10.42
C SER A 20 -12.69 -15.93 -11.04
N LYS A 21 -12.51 -16.12 -12.35
CA LYS A 21 -11.28 -15.72 -13.05
C LYS A 21 -11.02 -14.21 -12.99
N LYS A 22 -12.07 -13.39 -13.14
CA LYS A 22 -11.97 -11.92 -13.03
C LYS A 22 -11.50 -11.49 -11.65
N ILE A 23 -12.10 -12.03 -10.59
CA ILE A 23 -11.74 -11.70 -9.20
C ILE A 23 -10.31 -12.11 -8.88
N LEU A 24 -9.88 -13.30 -9.32
CA LEU A 24 -8.50 -13.74 -9.12
C LEU A 24 -7.49 -12.85 -9.85
N LYS A 25 -7.82 -12.40 -11.06
CA LYS A 25 -6.99 -11.43 -11.80
C LYS A 25 -6.91 -10.09 -11.05
N GLN A 26 -8.03 -9.56 -10.59
CA GLN A 26 -8.07 -8.32 -9.81
C GLN A 26 -7.28 -8.43 -8.50
N ALA A 27 -7.38 -9.56 -7.80
CA ALA A 27 -6.60 -9.82 -6.59
C ALA A 27 -5.10 -9.84 -6.86
N ALA A 28 -4.66 -10.45 -7.98
CA ALA A 28 -3.26 -10.47 -8.38
C ALA A 28 -2.73 -9.06 -8.75
N GLU A 29 -3.54 -8.26 -9.44
CA GLU A 29 -3.21 -6.86 -9.78
C GLU A 29 -3.06 -6.01 -8.51
N ILE A 30 -3.98 -6.16 -7.55
CA ILE A 30 -3.92 -5.48 -6.26
C ILE A 30 -2.68 -5.92 -5.45
N GLU A 31 -2.36 -7.22 -5.42
CA GLU A 31 -1.15 -7.72 -4.75
C GLU A 31 0.12 -7.12 -5.38
N ALA A 32 0.20 -7.09 -6.72
CA ALA A 32 1.33 -6.50 -7.43
C ALA A 32 1.48 -5.00 -7.12
N GLU A 33 0.37 -4.26 -7.12
CA GLU A 33 0.34 -2.85 -6.78
C GLU A 33 0.75 -2.60 -5.33
N GLY A 34 0.20 -3.35 -4.37
CA GLY A 34 0.58 -3.23 -2.95
C GLY A 34 2.06 -3.51 -2.70
N ARG A 35 2.65 -4.48 -3.41
CA ARG A 35 4.09 -4.77 -3.35
C ARG A 35 4.95 -3.65 -3.93
N MET A 36 4.50 -3.03 -5.02
CA MET A 36 5.18 -1.87 -5.60
C MET A 36 5.19 -0.69 -4.62
N LEU A 37 4.06 -0.41 -3.96
CA LEU A 37 4.00 0.61 -2.90
C LEU A 37 4.94 0.26 -1.75
N TYR A 38 4.89 -0.98 -1.27
CA TYR A 38 5.77 -1.47 -0.22
C TYR A 38 7.26 -1.29 -0.55
N ARG A 39 7.69 -1.59 -1.78
CA ARG A 39 9.10 -1.40 -2.19
C ARG A 39 9.54 0.06 -2.07
N SER A 40 8.71 0.97 -2.56
CA SER A 40 9.00 2.42 -2.48
C SER A 40 9.09 2.88 -1.03
N GLU A 41 8.13 2.45 -0.21
CA GLU A 41 8.06 2.82 1.21
C GLU A 41 9.20 2.24 2.04
N MET A 42 9.63 1.01 1.75
CA MET A 42 10.79 0.41 2.41
C MET A 42 12.07 1.17 2.12
N ALA A 43 12.29 1.57 0.86
CA ALA A 43 13.43 2.41 0.50
C ALA A 43 13.36 3.79 1.19
N SER A 44 12.17 4.39 1.26
CA SER A 44 11.96 5.67 1.95
C SER A 44 12.18 5.57 3.45
N TRP A 45 11.66 4.53 4.10
CA TRP A 45 11.78 4.32 5.55
C TRP A 45 13.24 4.13 5.95
N TYR A 46 13.89 3.09 5.43
CA TYR A 46 15.28 2.80 5.80
C TYR A 46 16.27 3.80 5.22
N GLY A 47 15.97 4.36 4.04
CA GLY A 47 16.74 5.46 3.49
C GLY A 47 16.72 6.69 4.38
N SER A 48 15.57 7.01 5.01
CA SER A 48 15.48 8.13 5.94
C SER A 48 16.35 7.93 7.17
N ASP A 49 16.34 6.73 7.77
CA ASP A 49 17.18 6.44 8.93
C ASP A 49 18.68 6.62 8.60
N LEU A 50 19.14 6.00 7.51
CA LEU A 50 20.53 6.07 7.04
C LEU A 50 20.95 7.50 6.64
N PHE A 51 20.10 8.20 5.88
CA PHE A 51 20.39 9.55 5.42
C PHE A 51 20.48 10.52 6.59
N MET A 52 19.55 10.42 7.56
CA MET A 52 19.50 11.33 8.70
C MET A 52 20.66 11.12 9.66
N GLU A 53 21.20 9.90 9.78
CA GLU A 53 22.43 9.66 10.56
C GLU A 53 23.61 10.50 10.03
N THR A 54 23.73 10.57 8.70
CA THR A 54 24.80 11.31 8.01
C THR A 54 24.50 12.82 7.93
N PHE A 55 23.24 13.20 7.66
CA PHE A 55 22.86 14.57 7.30
C PHE A 55 22.23 15.39 8.46
N LYS A 56 22.23 14.86 9.69
CA LYS A 56 21.61 15.47 10.89
C LYS A 56 21.95 16.95 11.14
N ASN A 57 23.14 17.41 10.73
CA ASN A 57 23.58 18.79 10.94
C ASN A 57 23.18 19.75 9.80
N ASN A 58 22.55 19.26 8.73
CA ASN A 58 22.20 20.02 7.53
C ASN A 58 20.72 19.88 7.14
N THR A 59 19.85 19.49 8.08
CA THR A 59 18.44 19.18 7.82
C THR A 59 17.63 20.34 7.26
N SER A 60 18.04 21.59 7.52
CA SER A 60 17.45 22.81 6.96
C SER A 60 17.54 22.89 5.44
N ARG A 61 18.43 22.12 4.80
CA ARG A 61 18.57 22.04 3.34
C ARG A 61 17.61 21.05 2.70
N ILE A 62 16.94 20.19 3.47
CA ILE A 62 16.15 19.08 2.92
C ILE A 62 14.78 19.59 2.45
N GLY A 63 14.49 19.44 1.16
CA GLY A 63 13.16 19.69 0.58
C GLY A 63 12.23 18.48 0.68
N GLY A 64 12.81 17.27 0.65
CA GLY A 64 12.10 16.03 0.83
C GLY A 64 12.89 14.85 0.28
N TYR A 65 12.18 13.76 -0.01
CA TYR A 65 12.71 12.57 -0.66
C TYR A 65 11.73 12.03 -1.70
N ILE A 66 12.24 11.20 -2.61
CA ILE A 66 11.47 10.36 -3.51
C ILE A 66 12.05 8.95 -3.50
N SER A 67 11.19 7.95 -3.72
CA SER A 67 11.62 6.58 -3.93
C SER A 67 11.02 5.99 -5.20
N TYR A 68 11.83 5.24 -5.94
CA TYR A 68 11.43 4.63 -7.20
C TYR A 68 12.27 3.40 -7.53
N PRO A 69 11.69 2.39 -8.22
CA PRO A 69 12.44 1.25 -8.70
C PRO A 69 13.36 1.64 -9.87
N GLN A 70 14.56 1.07 -9.91
CA GLN A 70 15.46 1.15 -11.07
C GLN A 70 16.06 -0.23 -11.34
N GLY A 71 15.45 -0.96 -12.26
CA GLY A 71 15.77 -2.37 -12.47
C GLY A 71 15.45 -3.19 -11.22
N GLU A 72 16.43 -3.98 -10.76
CA GLU A 72 16.31 -4.80 -9.55
C GLU A 72 16.48 -3.97 -8.25
N GLU A 73 17.02 -2.76 -8.35
CA GLU A 73 17.21 -1.89 -7.19
C GLU A 73 15.99 -1.00 -6.94
N THR A 74 15.89 -0.49 -5.72
CA THR A 74 14.98 0.62 -5.36
C THR A 74 15.80 1.75 -4.76
N LYS A 75 15.66 2.95 -5.32
CA LYS A 75 16.38 4.15 -4.88
C LYS A 75 15.54 4.98 -3.94
N CYS A 76 16.18 5.61 -2.97
CA CYS A 76 15.67 6.70 -2.17
C CYS A 76 16.59 7.91 -2.35
N VAL A 77 16.06 9.00 -2.87
CA VAL A 77 16.83 10.21 -3.20
C VAL A 77 16.30 11.35 -2.37
N PHE A 78 17.17 11.93 -1.54
CA PHE A 78 16.87 13.14 -0.78
C PHE A 78 17.25 14.34 -1.64
N TYR A 79 16.36 15.32 -1.73
CA TYR A 79 16.55 16.51 -2.55
C TYR A 79 16.52 17.79 -1.73
N SER A 80 17.18 18.83 -2.21
CA SER A 80 17.28 20.12 -1.55
C SER A 80 15.97 20.92 -1.60
N ASN A 81 15.80 21.87 -0.68
CA ASN A 81 14.68 22.82 -0.66
C ASN A 81 14.93 24.07 -1.52
N ASP A 82 15.91 24.01 -2.42
CA ASP A 82 16.21 25.08 -3.35
C ASP A 82 15.06 25.25 -4.37
N THR A 83 14.98 26.42 -5.01
CA THR A 83 14.01 26.67 -6.10
C THR A 83 14.19 25.68 -7.26
N GLU A 84 15.43 25.28 -7.53
CA GLU A 84 15.78 24.17 -8.41
C GLU A 84 16.39 23.04 -7.56
N PRO A 85 15.59 22.04 -7.15
CA PRO A 85 16.06 20.99 -6.26
C PRO A 85 17.21 20.17 -6.86
N LYS A 86 18.21 19.90 -6.02
CA LYS A 86 19.31 18.99 -6.33
C LYS A 86 19.24 17.75 -5.46
N ALA A 87 19.75 16.62 -5.93
CA ALA A 87 19.96 15.47 -5.06
C ALA A 87 21.04 15.81 -4.02
N LEU A 88 20.76 15.56 -2.74
CA LEU A 88 21.69 15.68 -1.62
C LEU A 88 22.33 14.34 -1.26
N GLY A 89 21.59 13.26 -1.49
CA GLY A 89 22.09 11.90 -1.31
C GLY A 89 21.14 10.89 -1.93
N THR A 90 21.70 9.76 -2.33
CA THR A 90 20.97 8.62 -2.88
C THR A 90 21.34 7.37 -2.10
N ILE A 91 20.31 6.62 -1.71
CA ILE A 91 20.46 5.32 -1.06
C ILE A 91 19.77 4.29 -1.95
N SER A 92 20.53 3.30 -2.42
CA SER A 92 20.01 2.19 -3.21
C SER A 92 19.91 0.94 -2.35
N PHE A 93 18.80 0.22 -2.54
CA PHE A 93 18.54 -1.08 -1.92
C PHE A 93 18.30 -2.14 -2.98
N ASP A 94 18.79 -3.35 -2.73
CA ASP A 94 18.31 -4.56 -3.40
C ASP A 94 16.92 -4.98 -2.86
N SER A 95 16.40 -6.11 -3.33
CA SER A 95 15.09 -6.63 -2.91
C SER A 95 14.99 -6.98 -1.42
N THR A 96 16.11 -7.12 -0.71
CA THR A 96 16.14 -7.44 0.73
C THR A 96 15.95 -6.20 1.61
N PHE A 97 16.20 -5.00 1.07
CA PHE A 97 16.21 -3.74 1.82
C PHE A 97 17.13 -3.76 3.05
N SER A 98 18.22 -4.54 2.99
CA SER A 98 19.19 -4.61 4.07
C SER A 98 19.96 -3.30 4.21
N VAL A 99 19.83 -2.65 5.38
CA VAL A 99 20.58 -1.43 5.72
C VAL A 99 22.10 -1.63 5.72
N LYS A 100 22.57 -2.87 5.94
CA LYS A 100 24.01 -3.20 6.01
C LYS A 100 24.69 -3.20 4.63
N THR A 101 23.91 -3.48 3.59
CA THR A 101 24.40 -3.63 2.21
C THR A 101 23.88 -2.51 1.30
N ALA A 102 23.10 -1.57 1.84
CA ALA A 102 22.60 -0.42 1.11
C ALA A 102 23.76 0.44 0.58
N LEU A 103 23.74 0.75 -0.71
CA LEU A 103 24.71 1.66 -1.31
C LEU A 103 24.30 3.10 -0.99
N GLN A 104 25.20 3.85 -0.36
CA GLN A 104 24.94 5.23 0.06
C GLN A 104 25.88 6.18 -0.69
N VAL A 105 25.32 7.14 -1.42
CA VAL A 105 26.07 8.13 -2.20
C VAL A 105 25.62 9.53 -1.79
N TYR A 106 26.49 10.26 -1.09
CA TYR A 106 26.23 11.61 -0.57
C TYR A 106 26.92 12.67 -1.43
N ILE A 107 26.55 12.74 -2.71
CA ILE A 107 27.12 13.68 -3.66
C ILE A 107 26.00 14.59 -4.15
N GLU A 108 26.21 15.91 -3.99
CA GLU A 108 25.29 16.89 -4.55
C GLU A 108 25.35 16.85 -6.08
N ARG A 109 24.20 16.65 -6.71
CA ARG A 109 24.09 16.62 -8.18
C ARG A 109 22.73 17.10 -8.64
N GLN A 110 22.65 17.44 -9.92
CA GLN A 110 21.36 17.68 -10.55
C GLN A 110 20.49 16.42 -10.48
N LEU A 111 19.18 16.64 -10.33
CA LEU A 111 18.21 15.57 -10.48
C LEU A 111 18.21 15.10 -11.94
N SER A 112 18.15 13.78 -12.14
CA SER A 112 17.83 13.18 -13.42
C SER A 112 16.38 13.48 -13.81
N ASP A 113 16.03 13.29 -15.08
CA ASP A 113 14.68 13.61 -15.54
C ASP A 113 13.61 12.77 -14.83
N VAL A 114 13.87 11.47 -14.60
CA VAL A 114 13.00 10.61 -13.79
C VAL A 114 12.81 11.18 -12.38
N GLU A 115 13.89 11.61 -11.72
CA GLU A 115 13.79 12.18 -10.38
C GLU A 115 13.00 13.49 -10.37
N LYS A 116 13.16 14.36 -11.40
CA LYS A 116 12.36 15.58 -11.55
C LYS A 116 10.87 15.27 -11.66
N GLU A 117 10.49 14.23 -12.41
CA GLU A 117 9.08 13.82 -12.52
C GLU A 117 8.50 13.38 -11.17
N TYR A 118 9.24 12.54 -10.43
CA TYR A 118 8.85 12.08 -9.10
C TYR A 118 8.75 13.24 -8.08
N VAL A 119 9.71 14.17 -8.10
CA VAL A 119 9.68 15.38 -7.26
C VAL A 119 8.47 16.23 -7.61
N THR A 120 8.21 16.44 -8.90
CA THR A 120 7.07 17.22 -9.39
C THR A 120 5.75 16.64 -8.88
N LEU A 121 5.54 15.34 -9.03
CA LEU A 121 4.34 14.67 -8.50
C LEU A 121 4.21 14.83 -7.00
N ARG A 122 5.28 14.59 -6.25
CA ARG A 122 5.25 14.69 -4.78
C ARG A 122 4.92 16.11 -4.32
N VAL A 123 5.52 17.13 -4.93
CA VAL A 123 5.29 18.54 -4.61
C VAL A 123 3.85 18.94 -4.94
N LYS A 124 3.35 18.60 -6.13
CA LYS A 124 1.96 18.90 -6.52
C LYS A 124 0.94 18.20 -5.62
N ALA A 125 1.16 16.92 -5.31
CA ALA A 125 0.28 16.19 -4.39
C ALA A 125 0.33 16.76 -2.96
N LYS A 126 1.50 17.16 -2.47
CA LYS A 126 1.64 17.80 -1.16
C LYS A 126 0.87 19.12 -1.10
N ALA A 127 0.97 19.95 -2.15
CA ALA A 127 0.21 21.21 -2.23
C ALA A 127 -1.30 20.96 -2.25
N GLU A 128 -1.76 19.94 -2.98
CA GLU A 128 -3.17 19.56 -3.04
C GLU A 128 -3.69 19.11 -1.67
N ILE A 129 -2.91 18.28 -0.96
CA ILE A 129 -3.25 17.79 0.39
C ILE A 129 -3.36 18.93 1.39
N GLN A 130 -2.48 19.93 1.30
CA GLN A 130 -2.49 21.08 2.20
C GLN A 130 -3.68 22.03 1.98
N LYS A 131 -4.18 22.11 0.75
CA LYS A 131 -5.25 23.04 0.36
C LYS A 131 -6.65 22.43 0.56
N ASP A 132 -6.80 21.14 0.33
CA ASP A 132 -8.11 20.51 0.21
C ASP A 132 -8.59 19.83 1.49
N THR A 133 -9.86 20.05 1.85
CA THR A 133 -10.48 19.52 3.06
C THR A 133 -10.80 18.01 3.00
N LEU A 134 -10.67 17.38 1.83
CA LEU A 134 -10.83 15.93 1.65
C LEU A 134 -9.86 15.14 2.53
N PHE A 135 -8.64 15.67 2.72
CA PHE A 135 -7.55 14.99 3.41
C PHE A 135 -7.67 15.19 4.93
N SER A 136 -8.06 14.12 5.62
CA SER A 136 -8.19 14.12 7.07
C SER A 136 -6.84 13.88 7.74
N HIS A 137 -6.49 14.74 8.70
CA HIS A 137 -5.28 14.63 9.51
C HIS A 137 -5.64 14.17 10.93
N TYR A 138 -5.03 13.08 11.39
CA TYR A 138 -5.26 12.55 12.73
C TYR A 138 -4.05 12.76 13.62
N LYS A 139 -4.31 13.02 14.92
CA LYS A 139 -3.25 13.08 15.94
C LYS A 139 -2.48 11.75 15.97
N ASN A 140 -1.17 11.81 16.27
CA ASN A 140 -0.27 10.65 16.32
C ASN A 140 -0.17 9.85 15.01
N SER A 141 -0.51 10.47 13.89
CA SER A 141 -0.34 9.90 12.56
C SER A 141 0.32 10.91 11.61
N SER A 142 0.77 10.42 10.46
CA SER A 142 1.24 11.23 9.35
C SER A 142 0.78 10.64 8.03
N LEU A 143 0.33 11.49 7.11
CA LEU A 143 0.13 11.11 5.72
C LEU A 143 1.49 10.98 5.05
N ASN A 144 1.77 9.83 4.44
CA ASN A 144 2.92 9.64 3.58
C ASN A 144 2.49 9.53 2.12
N LEU A 145 3.24 10.19 1.24
CA LEU A 145 2.95 10.26 -0.18
C LEU A 145 3.87 9.27 -0.92
N ILE A 146 3.29 8.46 -1.80
CA ILE A 146 3.99 7.44 -2.58
C ILE A 146 3.71 7.70 -4.05
N PRO A 147 4.54 8.49 -4.74
CA PRO A 147 4.43 8.66 -6.18
C PRO A 147 4.76 7.35 -6.90
N VAL A 148 3.99 7.07 -7.94
CA VAL A 148 4.15 5.93 -8.84
C VAL A 148 4.07 6.45 -10.26
N ILE A 149 5.13 6.19 -11.02
CA ILE A 149 5.21 6.53 -12.44
C ILE A 149 5.49 5.26 -13.23
N ASN A 150 4.68 5.03 -14.25
CA ASN A 150 4.98 4.10 -15.34
C ASN A 150 4.39 4.64 -16.64
N GLU A 151 4.55 3.91 -17.75
CA GLU A 151 4.10 4.36 -19.08
C GLU A 151 2.64 4.87 -19.08
N ASN A 152 1.77 4.20 -18.31
CA ASN A 152 0.32 4.42 -18.30
C ASN A 152 -0.20 5.17 -17.08
N MET A 153 0.64 5.44 -16.07
CA MET A 153 0.19 5.93 -14.77
C MET A 153 1.13 6.99 -14.22
N ARG A 154 0.56 8.14 -13.82
CA ARG A 154 1.16 9.10 -12.89
C ARG A 154 0.19 9.23 -11.71
N ARG A 155 0.52 8.57 -10.61
CA ARG A 155 -0.38 8.44 -9.46
C ARG A 155 0.39 8.72 -8.17
N VAL A 156 -0.26 9.35 -7.21
CA VAL A 156 0.25 9.47 -5.85
C VAL A 156 -0.72 8.77 -4.91
N TYR A 157 -0.25 7.69 -4.29
CA TYR A 157 -0.92 7.10 -3.15
C TYR A 157 -0.58 7.91 -1.90
N VAL A 158 -1.56 8.05 -1.01
CA VAL A 158 -1.35 8.67 0.30
C VAL A 158 -1.77 7.66 1.34
N ILE A 159 -0.84 7.18 2.15
CA ILE A 159 -1.13 6.22 3.22
C ILE A 159 -0.95 6.86 4.59
N THR A 160 -1.71 6.41 5.59
CA THR A 160 -1.58 6.92 6.96
C THR A 160 -0.66 6.05 7.80
N GLY A 161 0.51 6.59 8.17
CA GLY A 161 1.46 5.93 9.06
C GLY A 161 1.32 6.38 10.53
N PRO A 162 1.54 5.48 11.52
CA PRO A 162 1.58 5.83 12.94
C PRO A 162 2.86 6.58 13.31
N LYS A 163 2.75 7.51 14.25
CA LYS A 163 3.91 8.12 14.94
C LYS A 163 4.33 7.35 16.20
N ASN A 164 3.44 6.53 16.73
CA ASN A 164 3.67 5.74 17.94
C ASN A 164 4.00 4.30 17.57
N SER A 165 4.80 3.62 18.39
CA SER A 165 5.08 2.19 18.24
C SER A 165 3.92 1.32 18.75
N GLY A 166 3.89 0.05 18.34
CA GLY A 166 2.92 -0.94 18.85
C GLY A 166 1.52 -0.89 18.23
N VAL A 167 1.30 0.00 17.25
CA VAL A 167 0.03 0.15 16.53
C VAL A 167 0.25 0.11 15.02
N ILE A 168 -0.67 -0.53 14.29
CA ILE A 168 -0.81 -0.42 12.84
C ILE A 168 -2.03 0.45 12.57
N LEU A 169 -1.95 1.35 11.58
CA LEU A 169 -3.09 2.16 11.16
C LEU A 169 -3.57 1.66 9.79
N PHE A 170 -4.84 1.26 9.72
CA PHE A 170 -5.50 0.90 8.47
C PHE A 170 -6.46 2.01 8.04
N GLY A 171 -6.40 2.38 6.76
CA GLY A 171 -7.28 3.37 6.17
C GLY A 171 -6.88 4.82 6.43
N ASN A 172 -7.82 5.74 6.21
CA ASN A 172 -7.53 7.14 5.91
C ASN A 172 -6.52 7.29 4.77
N ASP A 173 -6.65 6.44 3.75
CA ASP A 173 -5.78 6.45 2.59
C ASP A 173 -6.45 7.15 1.42
N TYR A 174 -5.64 7.67 0.50
CA TYR A 174 -6.08 8.44 -0.65
C TYR A 174 -5.30 8.06 -1.90
N VAL A 175 -5.87 8.40 -3.05
CA VAL A 175 -5.21 8.32 -4.34
C VAL A 175 -5.46 9.59 -5.12
N LEU A 176 -4.40 10.12 -5.74
CA LEU A 176 -4.44 11.24 -6.66
C LEU A 176 -3.90 10.78 -8.00
N ASP A 177 -4.68 10.99 -9.06
CA ASP A 177 -4.33 10.66 -10.43
C ASP A 177 -3.99 11.91 -11.22
N TYR A 178 -2.95 11.81 -12.04
CA TYR A 178 -2.44 12.92 -12.84
C TYR A 178 -2.33 12.52 -14.31
N ASP A 179 -2.43 13.52 -15.20
CA ASP A 179 -2.10 13.35 -16.60
C ASP A 179 -0.58 13.36 -16.83
N LYS A 180 -0.17 13.30 -18.12
CA LYS A 180 1.25 13.29 -18.50
C LYS A 180 1.96 14.62 -18.24
N ASP A 181 1.22 15.72 -18.12
CA ASP A 181 1.72 17.07 -17.84
C ASP A 181 1.61 17.41 -16.34
N PHE A 182 1.35 16.39 -15.51
CA PHE A 182 1.19 16.48 -14.06
C PHE A 182 0.02 17.36 -13.62
N ASN A 183 -1.05 17.48 -14.42
CA ASN A 183 -2.30 18.10 -13.98
C ASN A 183 -3.15 17.06 -13.25
N LEU A 184 -3.79 17.48 -12.15
CA LEU A 184 -4.64 16.61 -11.35
C LEU A 184 -5.89 16.23 -12.15
N LEU A 185 -6.09 14.94 -12.40
CA LEU A 185 -7.27 14.38 -13.05
C LEU A 185 -8.36 14.02 -12.04
N SER A 186 -7.97 13.37 -10.95
CA SER A 186 -8.89 13.00 -9.88
C SER A 186 -8.19 12.83 -8.55
N LYS A 187 -8.94 12.98 -7.47
CA LYS A 187 -8.53 12.63 -6.11
C LYS A 187 -9.66 11.87 -5.43
N LYS A 188 -9.35 10.78 -4.75
CA LYS A 188 -10.33 9.92 -4.09
C LYS A 188 -9.82 9.49 -2.72
N LYS A 189 -10.72 9.50 -1.73
CA LYS A 189 -10.53 8.80 -0.46
C LYS A 189 -10.78 7.31 -0.67
N ILE A 190 -9.80 6.47 -0.35
CA ILE A 190 -9.88 5.01 -0.49
C ILE A 190 -10.68 4.43 0.68
N HIS A 191 -10.27 4.75 1.90
CA HIS A 191 -10.95 4.35 3.13
C HIS A 191 -11.49 5.56 3.88
N LYS A 192 -12.77 5.55 4.24
CA LYS A 192 -13.41 6.68 4.93
C LYS A 192 -12.93 6.86 6.38
N SER A 193 -12.58 5.77 7.04
CA SER A 193 -12.21 5.71 8.45
C SER A 193 -10.74 5.35 8.63
N LEU A 194 -10.20 5.73 9.79
CA LEU A 194 -8.91 5.27 10.30
C LEU A 194 -9.16 4.22 11.38
N ILE A 195 -8.55 3.04 11.24
CA ILE A 195 -8.72 1.91 12.15
C ILE A 195 -7.37 1.63 12.83
N PRO A 196 -7.20 1.96 14.12
CA PRO A 196 -6.02 1.56 14.86
C PRO A 196 -6.10 0.07 15.23
N PHE A 197 -5.02 -0.65 14.97
CA PHE A 197 -4.82 -2.05 15.34
C PHE A 197 -3.61 -2.16 16.28
N GLU A 198 -3.88 -2.28 17.58
CA GLU A 198 -2.85 -2.43 18.61
C GLU A 198 -2.38 -3.89 18.66
N PHE A 199 -1.09 -4.12 18.41
CA PHE A 199 -0.49 -5.47 18.42
C PHE A 199 0.51 -5.68 19.58
N LYS A 200 0.73 -4.64 20.37
CA LYS A 200 1.48 -4.67 21.63
C LYS A 200 0.63 -4.05 22.73
N LYS A 201 -0.44 -4.75 23.11
CA LYS A 201 -1.27 -4.39 24.26
C LYS A 201 -1.28 -5.57 25.22
N ASP A 202 -0.75 -5.35 26.42
CA ASP A 202 -0.62 -6.36 27.48
C ASP A 202 0.22 -7.59 27.07
N ASP A 203 0.17 -8.66 27.87
CA ASP A 203 0.80 -9.96 27.57
C ASP A 203 -0.01 -10.80 26.55
N THR A 204 -0.96 -10.17 25.82
CA THR A 204 -1.85 -10.87 24.88
C THR A 204 -1.24 -10.93 23.48
N ILE A 205 -1.07 -12.15 22.96
CA ILE A 205 -0.58 -12.37 21.60
C ILE A 205 -1.75 -12.29 20.62
N VAL A 206 -1.75 -11.25 19.77
CA VAL A 206 -2.74 -11.12 18.69
C VAL A 206 -2.23 -11.82 17.42
N THR A 207 -2.93 -12.88 17.01
CA THR A 207 -2.54 -13.72 15.85
C THR A 207 -3.37 -13.47 14.59
N SER A 208 -4.49 -12.75 14.71
CA SER A 208 -5.31 -12.36 13.56
C SER A 208 -5.99 -11.01 13.77
N GLY A 209 -6.29 -10.34 12.66
CA GLY A 209 -7.01 -9.08 12.64
C GLY A 209 -8.04 -9.06 11.50
N ILE A 210 -9.04 -8.19 11.64
CA ILE A 210 -10.09 -8.05 10.63
C ILE A 210 -10.63 -6.63 10.58
N HIS A 211 -10.96 -6.17 9.37
CA HIS A 211 -11.84 -5.01 9.20
C HIS A 211 -12.80 -5.20 8.03
N THR A 212 -13.74 -4.26 7.88
CA THR A 212 -14.77 -4.30 6.85
C THR A 212 -14.60 -3.15 5.86
N HIS A 213 -14.75 -3.45 4.57
CA HIS A 213 -14.84 -2.47 3.51
C HIS A 213 -16.30 -2.08 3.24
N LEU A 214 -16.52 -0.78 3.07
CA LEU A 214 -17.74 -0.26 2.46
C LEU A 214 -17.69 -0.49 0.95
N ASP A 215 -18.84 -0.58 0.28
CA ASP A 215 -18.91 -0.75 -1.18
C ASP A 215 -18.13 0.34 -1.94
N SER A 216 -18.06 1.56 -1.38
CA SER A 216 -17.29 2.67 -1.97
C SER A 216 -15.77 2.44 -2.01
N THR A 217 -15.25 1.60 -1.12
CA THR A 217 -13.83 1.22 -1.05
C THR A 217 -13.54 0.11 -2.07
N GLY A 218 -14.47 -0.84 -2.20
CA GLY A 218 -14.41 -1.92 -3.18
C GLY A 218 -14.63 -3.29 -2.54
N LEU A 219 -14.74 -4.31 -3.38
CA LEU A 219 -15.08 -5.67 -2.95
C LEU A 219 -13.90 -6.46 -2.36
N LEU A 220 -12.66 -6.00 -2.57
CA LEU A 220 -11.44 -6.68 -2.14
C LEU A 220 -10.62 -5.76 -1.21
N MET A 221 -9.69 -6.36 -0.46
CA MET A 221 -8.57 -5.65 0.19
C MET A 221 -7.89 -4.71 -0.82
N THR A 222 -7.43 -3.53 -0.39
CA THR A 222 -6.79 -2.56 -1.29
C THR A 222 -5.28 -2.77 -1.38
N ALA A 223 -4.65 -2.13 -2.36
CA ALA A 223 -3.18 -2.08 -2.45
C ALA A 223 -2.56 -1.38 -1.22
N THR A 224 -3.24 -0.41 -0.61
CA THR A 224 -2.76 0.29 0.59
C THR A 224 -2.86 -0.60 1.83
N ASP A 225 -3.90 -1.44 1.96
CA ASP A 225 -3.96 -2.45 3.02
C ASP A 225 -2.79 -3.43 2.91
N ILE A 226 -2.49 -3.94 1.70
CA ILE A 226 -1.37 -4.87 1.47
C ILE A 226 -0.03 -4.19 1.76
N CYS A 227 0.15 -2.95 1.31
CA CYS A 227 1.35 -2.17 1.60
C CYS A 227 1.56 -2.04 3.11
N THR A 228 0.54 -1.60 3.84
CA THR A 228 0.54 -1.49 5.30
C THR A 228 0.84 -2.83 5.97
N LEU A 229 0.21 -3.93 5.55
CA LEU A 229 0.49 -5.26 6.08
C LEU A 229 1.95 -5.66 5.85
N LEU A 230 2.48 -5.49 4.65
CA LEU A 230 3.89 -5.80 4.34
C LEU A 230 4.87 -4.97 5.17
N LEU A 231 4.58 -3.68 5.39
CA LEU A 231 5.42 -2.78 6.19
C LEU A 231 5.50 -3.22 7.65
N TYR A 232 4.35 -3.59 8.24
CA TYR A 232 4.23 -3.75 9.69
C TYR A 232 4.19 -5.20 10.18
N GLN A 233 3.76 -6.18 9.38
CA GLN A 233 3.53 -7.57 9.83
C GLN A 233 4.75 -8.20 10.52
N ARG A 234 5.97 -7.84 10.07
CA ARG A 234 7.25 -8.32 10.62
C ARG A 234 7.52 -7.89 12.07
N PHE A 235 6.76 -6.92 12.58
CA PHE A 235 6.84 -6.44 13.96
C PHE A 235 5.74 -7.04 14.86
N THR A 236 4.92 -7.93 14.31
CA THR A 236 3.73 -8.49 14.96
C THR A 236 3.81 -10.01 15.06
N SER A 237 2.87 -10.59 15.81
CA SER A 237 2.60 -12.04 15.82
C SER A 237 1.45 -12.44 14.89
N LEU A 238 1.04 -11.56 13.96
CA LEU A 238 -0.06 -11.84 13.04
C LEU A 238 0.29 -13.02 12.13
N GLU A 239 -0.59 -14.00 12.08
CA GLU A 239 -0.54 -15.10 11.12
C GLU A 239 -1.42 -14.80 9.90
N SER A 240 -2.51 -14.07 10.11
CA SER A 240 -3.43 -13.65 9.05
C SER A 240 -4.09 -12.31 9.32
N TYR A 241 -4.53 -11.64 8.26
CA TYR A 241 -5.37 -10.45 8.35
C TYR A 241 -6.47 -10.51 7.30
N MET A 242 -7.71 -10.23 7.72
CA MET A 242 -8.88 -10.35 6.85
C MET A 242 -9.51 -8.99 6.56
N VAL A 243 -10.03 -8.85 5.35
CA VAL A 243 -10.89 -7.75 4.94
C VAL A 243 -12.18 -8.34 4.41
N MET A 244 -13.30 -8.03 5.06
CA MET A 244 -14.63 -8.43 4.60
C MET A 244 -15.29 -7.31 3.82
N SER A 245 -15.87 -7.61 2.65
CA SER A 245 -16.76 -6.71 1.93
C SER A 245 -18.20 -7.24 1.96
N SER A 246 -19.07 -6.65 1.12
CA SER A 246 -20.43 -7.15 0.89
C SER A 246 -20.42 -8.56 0.28
N GLU A 247 -19.53 -8.83 -0.67
CA GLU A 247 -19.54 -10.09 -1.45
C GLU A 247 -18.37 -11.04 -1.17
N TYR A 248 -17.20 -10.52 -0.80
CA TYR A 248 -15.96 -11.30 -0.71
C TYR A 248 -15.27 -11.14 0.65
N VAL A 249 -14.43 -12.12 0.97
CA VAL A 249 -13.45 -12.05 2.05
C VAL A 249 -12.07 -12.17 1.42
N SER A 250 -11.27 -11.12 1.60
CA SER A 250 -9.84 -11.10 1.30
C SER A 250 -9.08 -11.54 2.55
N ILE A 251 -8.25 -12.57 2.41
CA ILE A 251 -7.46 -13.16 3.49
C ILE A 251 -6.00 -13.00 3.12
N TRP A 252 -5.29 -12.16 3.86
CA TRP A 252 -3.84 -12.03 3.77
C TRP A 252 -3.19 -13.02 4.73
N ASN A 253 -2.30 -13.87 4.22
CA ASN A 253 -1.47 -14.75 5.03
C ASN A 253 -0.15 -14.05 5.33
N CYS A 254 0.07 -13.65 6.59
CA CYS A 254 1.26 -12.86 6.99
C CYS A 254 2.56 -13.68 6.94
N LYS A 255 2.48 -15.01 7.06
CA LYS A 255 3.65 -15.91 7.01
C LYS A 255 4.19 -16.05 5.58
N THR A 256 3.30 -16.20 4.61
CA THR A 256 3.66 -16.36 3.19
C THR A 256 3.60 -15.07 2.40
N SER A 257 3.04 -14.01 2.99
CA SER A 257 2.74 -12.74 2.35
C SER A 257 1.90 -12.93 1.08
N LYS A 258 0.78 -13.64 1.17
CA LYS A 258 -0.08 -13.94 0.01
C LYS A 258 -1.54 -13.60 0.25
N LEU A 259 -2.18 -13.05 -0.79
CA LEU A 259 -3.61 -12.76 -0.80
C LEU A 259 -4.39 -13.96 -1.34
N THR A 260 -5.36 -14.42 -0.55
CA THR A 260 -6.42 -15.34 -1.00
C THR A 260 -7.75 -14.61 -0.97
N VAL A 261 -8.63 -14.87 -1.94
CA VAL A 261 -9.97 -14.28 -2.00
C VAL A 261 -11.02 -15.38 -2.15
N MET A 262 -12.11 -15.27 -1.41
CA MET A 262 -13.25 -16.17 -1.54
C MET A 262 -14.59 -15.46 -1.33
N LYS A 263 -15.69 -16.05 -1.80
CA LYS A 263 -17.03 -15.52 -1.54
C LYS A 263 -17.33 -15.54 -0.05
N LYS A 264 -17.92 -14.45 0.45
CA LYS A 264 -18.31 -14.32 1.86
C LYS A 264 -19.26 -15.42 2.30
N GLU A 265 -20.23 -15.79 1.48
CA GLU A 265 -21.15 -16.90 1.75
C GLU A 265 -20.42 -18.23 1.99
N ALA A 266 -19.41 -18.52 1.16
CA ALA A 266 -18.61 -19.74 1.32
C ALA A 266 -17.76 -19.70 2.60
N PHE A 267 -17.18 -18.54 2.92
CA PHE A 267 -16.45 -18.32 4.17
C PHE A 267 -17.36 -18.53 5.39
N MET A 268 -18.57 -17.94 5.39
CA MET A 268 -19.52 -18.08 6.50
C MET A 268 -19.97 -19.53 6.71
N LYS A 269 -20.13 -20.32 5.64
CA LYS A 269 -20.38 -21.77 5.77
C LYS A 269 -19.25 -22.47 6.50
N ILE A 270 -17.99 -22.23 6.11
CA ILE A 270 -16.82 -22.84 6.74
C ILE A 270 -16.71 -22.47 8.23
N VAL A 271 -17.01 -21.21 8.59
CA VAL A 271 -16.96 -20.76 9.99
C VAL A 271 -18.09 -21.37 10.80
N ASN A 272 -19.30 -21.47 10.24
CA ASN A 272 -20.48 -21.98 10.94
C ASN A 272 -20.53 -23.52 11.03
N ASP A 273 -19.85 -24.23 10.12
CA ASP A 273 -19.77 -25.71 10.12
C ASP A 273 -18.71 -26.26 11.08
N LYS A 274 -17.92 -25.41 11.76
CA LYS A 274 -17.04 -25.87 12.83
C LYS A 274 -17.89 -26.42 13.99
N PRO A 275 -17.65 -27.67 14.45
CA PRO A 275 -18.42 -28.23 15.55
C PRO A 275 -18.30 -27.31 16.75
N LYS A 276 -19.44 -26.90 17.32
CA LYS A 276 -19.47 -26.24 18.63
C LYS A 276 -18.67 -27.13 19.58
N GLU A 277 -17.58 -26.61 20.14
CA GLU A 277 -16.90 -27.28 21.23
C GLU A 277 -17.97 -27.61 22.29
N LYS A 278 -18.16 -28.90 22.53
CA LYS A 278 -19.01 -29.35 23.63
C LYS A 278 -18.29 -28.95 24.91
N ASN A 279 -18.79 -27.91 25.57
CA ASN A 279 -18.51 -27.67 26.99
C ASN A 279 -18.99 -28.86 27.81
#